data_AF-A0A5N0E7R8-F1
#
_entry.id   AF-A0A5N0E7R8-F1
#
_cell.length_a   1.000
_cell.length_b   1.000
_cell.length_c   1.000
_cell.angle_alpha   90.00
_cell.angle_beta   90.00
_cell.angle_gamma   90.00
#
_symmetry.space_group_name_H-M   'P 1'
#
loop_
_entity.id
_entity.type
_entity.pdbx_description
1 polymer ?
#
loop_
_entity_poly.entity_id
_entity_poly.type
_entity_poly.pdbx_seq_one_letter_code
_entity_poly.pdbx_strand_id
1 'polypeptide(L)'
;MELLFPLLLVALLVPMFLGVRRQKREAAKVTEMQDTLKAGDQVITTSGLYGTVVDLDDTTVDLEIAEEVVTTWLRAAIREVRVDTETVADEADADTIAVEPAADANGAHVADAVEESAAQTETRLTKD
;
A
#
# COMPACT_ATOMS: atom_id res chain seq x y z
N MET A 1 -7.13 33.92 -32.59
CA MET A 1 -6.36 32.66 -32.42
C MET A 1 -5.10 32.82 -31.55
N GLU A 2 -4.74 34.04 -31.13
CA GLU A 2 -3.49 34.29 -30.37
C GLU A 2 -3.54 33.86 -28.89
N LEU A 3 -4.73 33.80 -28.28
CA LEU A 3 -4.92 33.33 -26.89
C LEU A 3 -5.04 31.80 -26.75
N LEU A 4 -5.20 31.07 -27.87
CA LEU A 4 -5.38 29.62 -27.84
C LEU A 4 -4.07 28.90 -27.48
N PHE A 5 -2.94 29.41 -27.97
CA PHE A 5 -1.61 28.87 -27.68
C PHE A 5 -1.22 28.99 -26.19
N PRO A 6 -1.32 30.17 -25.52
CA PRO A 6 -1.04 30.26 -24.09
C PRO A 6 -2.06 29.51 -23.23
N LEU A 7 -3.34 29.46 -23.62
CA LEU A 7 -4.36 28.68 -22.92
C LEU A 7 -4.07 27.17 -22.96
N LEU A 8 -3.66 26.65 -24.13
CA LEU A 8 -3.27 25.24 -24.30
C LEU A 8 -2.04 24.90 -23.46
N LEU A 9 -1.05 25.80 -23.42
CA LEU A 9 0.17 25.61 -22.61
C LEU A 9 -0.16 25.48 -21.10
N VAL A 10 -1.00 26.38 -20.57
CA VAL A 10 -1.42 26.35 -19.16
C VAL A 10 -2.27 25.09 -18.88
N ALA A 11 -3.17 24.73 -19.79
CA ALA A 11 -4.01 23.54 -19.65
C ALA A 11 -3.18 22.24 -19.58
N LEU A 12 -2.01 22.18 -20.22
CA LEU A 12 -1.09 21.04 -20.14
C LEU A 12 -0.19 21.08 -18.89
N LEU A 13 0.38 22.25 -18.56
CA LEU A 13 1.39 22.37 -17.50
C LEU A 13 0.82 22.29 -16.08
N VAL A 14 -0.38 22.85 -15.86
CA VAL A 14 -1.00 22.88 -14.52
C VAL A 14 -1.29 21.48 -13.97
N PRO A 15 -1.97 20.56 -14.70
CA PRO A 15 -2.22 19.22 -14.18
C PRO A 15 -0.93 18.39 -14.03
N MET A 16 0.06 18.60 -14.90
CA MET A 16 1.38 17.94 -14.78
C MET A 16 2.10 18.36 -13.50
N PHE A 17 2.14 19.66 -13.19
CA PHE A 17 2.78 20.17 -11.97
C PHE A 17 2.08 19.71 -10.70
N LEU A 18 0.73 19.69 -10.69
CA LEU A 18 -0.04 19.16 -9.56
C LEU A 18 0.13 17.65 -9.40
N GLY A 19 0.17 16.89 -10.50
CA GLY A 19 0.34 15.44 -10.50
C GLY A 19 1.67 15.01 -9.89
N VAL A 20 2.78 15.61 -10.32
CA VAL A 20 4.12 15.31 -9.77
C VAL A 20 4.19 15.62 -8.27
N ARG A 21 3.60 16.72 -7.82
CA ARG A 21 3.57 17.08 -6.40
C ARG A 21 2.74 16.11 -5.56
N ARG A 22 1.65 15.56 -6.10
CA ARG A 22 0.82 14.56 -5.44
C ARG A 22 1.54 13.22 -5.33
N GLN A 23 2.11 12.74 -6.43
CA GLN A 23 2.88 11.49 -6.45
C GLN A 23 4.05 11.50 -5.47
N LYS A 24 4.82 12.60 -5.41
CA LYS A 24 5.94 12.73 -4.47
C LYS A 24 5.49 12.66 -3.01
N ARG A 25 4.30 13.19 -2.69
CA ARG A 25 3.74 13.13 -1.33
C ARG A 25 3.27 11.74 -0.96
N GLU A 26 2.66 11.01 -1.89
CA GLU A 26 2.24 9.62 -1.65
C GLU A 26 3.46 8.70 -1.46
N ALA A 27 4.49 8.84 -2.30
CA ALA A 27 5.73 8.10 -2.13
C ALA A 27 6.41 8.39 -0.77
N ALA A 28 6.46 9.67 -0.37
CA ALA A 28 7.04 10.06 0.92
C ALA A 28 6.30 9.44 2.12
N LYS A 29 4.95 9.40 2.07
CA LYS A 29 4.15 8.76 3.13
C LYS A 29 4.42 7.27 3.24
N VAL A 30 4.60 6.59 2.10
CA VAL A 30 4.92 5.16 2.06
C VAL A 30 6.29 4.89 2.68
N THR A 31 7.29 5.71 2.36
CA THR A 31 8.63 5.63 2.99
C THR A 31 8.57 5.90 4.49
N GLU A 32 7.86 6.95 4.92
CA GLU A 32 7.73 7.31 6.34
C GLU A 32 7.08 6.18 7.16
N MET A 33 6.04 5.53 6.61
CA MET A 33 5.44 4.34 7.24
C MET A 33 6.46 3.20 7.35
N GLN A 34 7.23 2.95 6.30
CA GLN A 34 8.25 1.90 6.34
C GLN A 34 9.33 2.21 7.38
N ASP A 35 9.70 3.46 7.58
CA ASP A 35 10.70 3.86 8.59
C ASP A 35 10.23 3.59 10.04
N THR A 36 8.92 3.44 10.25
CA THR A 36 8.36 3.07 11.56
C THR A 36 8.35 1.56 11.83
N LEU A 37 8.65 0.72 10.83
CA LEU A 37 8.64 -0.74 10.95
C LEU A 37 9.69 -1.25 11.95
N LYS A 38 9.28 -2.21 12.77
CA LYS A 38 10.13 -2.90 13.74
C LYS A 38 9.95 -4.41 13.65
N ALA A 39 10.97 -5.14 14.08
CA ALA A 39 10.86 -6.58 14.26
C ALA A 39 9.78 -6.89 15.31
N GLY A 40 8.95 -7.89 15.01
CA GLY A 40 7.77 -8.25 15.79
C GLY A 40 6.46 -7.59 15.34
N ASP A 41 6.51 -6.59 14.45
CA ASP A 41 5.28 -5.96 13.94
C ASP A 41 4.52 -6.94 13.03
N GLN A 42 3.20 -7.01 13.19
CA GLN A 42 2.33 -7.64 12.21
C GLN A 42 2.09 -6.69 11.05
N VAL A 43 2.15 -7.19 9.83
CA VAL A 43 2.02 -6.36 8.63
C VAL A 43 1.09 -7.00 7.60
N ILE A 44 0.55 -6.14 6.74
CA ILE A 44 -0.18 -6.53 5.55
C ILE A 44 0.59 -6.02 4.34
N THR A 45 0.90 -6.93 3.43
CA THR A 45 1.50 -6.58 2.15
C THR A 45 0.48 -6.03 1.17
N THR A 46 0.93 -5.42 0.08
CA THR A 46 0.06 -4.88 -0.97
C THR A 46 -0.77 -5.96 -1.69
N SER A 47 -0.33 -7.23 -1.68
CA SER A 47 -1.11 -8.35 -2.23
C SER A 47 -2.13 -8.93 -1.25
N GLY A 48 -2.17 -8.44 0.00
CA GLY A 48 -3.09 -8.92 1.04
C GLY A 48 -2.55 -10.07 1.89
N LEU A 49 -1.27 -10.41 1.76
CA LEU A 49 -0.60 -11.38 2.63
C LEU A 49 -0.38 -10.78 4.03
N TYR A 50 -0.73 -11.56 5.05
CA TYR A 50 -0.39 -11.31 6.44
C TYR A 50 0.95 -11.95 6.79
N GLY A 51 1.74 -11.27 7.59
CA GLY A 51 2.97 -11.83 8.14
C GLY A 51 3.48 -11.01 9.32
N THR A 52 4.48 -11.57 10.00
CA THR A 52 5.17 -10.92 11.11
C THR A 52 6.59 -10.60 10.67
N VAL A 53 7.06 -9.40 10.99
CA VAL A 53 8.43 -8.98 10.67
C VAL A 53 9.42 -9.70 11.58
N VAL A 54 10.31 -10.48 10.98
CA VAL A 54 11.39 -11.20 11.70
C VAL A 54 12.65 -10.36 11.73
N ASP A 55 13.02 -9.81 10.58
CA ASP A 55 14.21 -8.97 10.41
C ASP A 55 13.99 -7.87 9.36
N LEU A 56 14.79 -6.82 9.44
CA LEU A 56 14.67 -5.60 8.64
C LEU A 56 16.04 -5.13 8.15
N ASP A 57 16.16 -4.97 6.84
CA ASP A 57 17.27 -4.27 6.21
C ASP A 57 16.81 -2.92 5.64
N ASP A 58 17.74 -2.18 5.02
CA ASP A 58 17.47 -0.91 4.35
C ASP A 58 16.45 -1.03 3.21
N THR A 59 16.49 -2.14 2.46
CA THR A 59 15.66 -2.35 1.25
C THR A 59 14.72 -3.53 1.34
N THR A 60 15.01 -4.48 2.23
CA THR A 60 14.34 -5.77 2.36
C THR A 60 13.75 -5.96 3.75
N VAL A 61 12.74 -6.81 3.83
CA VAL A 61 12.11 -7.21 5.09
C VAL A 61 11.85 -8.70 5.04
N ASP A 62 12.22 -9.39 6.11
CA ASP A 62 11.96 -10.81 6.27
C ASP A 62 10.65 -10.99 7.03
N LEU A 63 9.70 -11.68 6.39
CA LEU A 63 8.36 -11.93 6.91
C LEU A 63 8.17 -13.42 7.18
N GLU A 64 7.76 -13.73 8.41
CA GLU A 64 7.24 -15.05 8.78
C GLU A 64 5.75 -15.12 8.42
N ILE A 65 5.38 -16.12 7.65
CA ILE A 65 4.00 -16.31 7.13
C ILE A 65 3.32 -17.55 7.71
N ALA A 66 4.11 -18.47 8.26
CA ALA A 66 3.72 -19.69 8.95
C ALA A 66 4.91 -20.15 9.81
N GLU A 67 4.68 -21.10 10.71
CA GLU A 67 5.74 -21.64 11.58
C GLU A 67 6.97 -22.08 10.76
N GLU A 68 8.12 -21.48 11.07
CA GLU A 68 9.42 -21.74 10.40
C GLU A 68 9.47 -21.36 8.91
N VAL A 69 8.47 -20.65 8.37
CA VAL A 69 8.45 -20.20 6.98
C VAL A 69 8.71 -18.70 6.91
N VAL A 70 9.97 -18.34 6.65
CA VAL A 70 10.42 -16.97 6.45
C VAL A 70 10.65 -16.69 4.97
N THR A 71 10.17 -15.54 4.51
CA THR A 71 10.28 -15.09 3.12
C THR A 71 10.77 -13.65 3.07
N THR A 72 11.68 -13.35 2.16
CA THR A 72 12.23 -12.00 1.98
C THR A 72 11.43 -11.22 0.95
N TRP A 73 10.96 -10.05 1.34
CA TRP A 73 10.21 -9.12 0.51
C TRP A 73 10.91 -7.77 0.42
N LEU A 74 10.54 -6.96 -0.57
CA LEU A 74 10.92 -5.56 -0.59
C LEU A 74 10.18 -4.83 0.54
N ARG A 75 10.86 -3.89 1.22
CA ARG A 75 10.21 -2.97 2.16
C ARG A 75 9.02 -2.24 1.53
N ALA A 76 9.13 -1.92 0.25
CA ALA A 76 8.08 -1.31 -0.58
C ALA A 76 6.81 -2.17 -0.74
N ALA A 77 6.86 -3.47 -0.43
CA ALA A 77 5.72 -4.36 -0.50
C ALA A 77 4.79 -4.26 0.71
N ILE A 78 5.22 -3.61 1.80
CA ILE A 78 4.40 -3.41 3.00
C ILE A 78 3.41 -2.27 2.77
N ARG A 79 2.13 -2.53 3.06
CA ARG A 79 1.04 -1.58 2.88
C ARG A 79 0.56 -1.01 4.21
N GLU A 80 0.47 -1.85 5.24
CA GLU A 80 -0.10 -1.51 6.54
C GLU A 80 0.67 -2.23 7.65
N VAL A 81 0.85 -1.54 8.77
CA VAL A 81 1.44 -2.08 10.00
C VAL A 81 0.33 -2.17 11.04
N ARG A 82 0.19 -3.35 11.64
CA ARG A 82 -0.71 -3.59 12.77
C ARG A 82 0.08 -3.56 14.06
N VAL A 83 -0.33 -2.66 14.93
CA VAL A 83 0.19 -2.56 16.29
C VAL A 83 -0.76 -3.36 17.19
N ASP A 84 -0.45 -4.63 17.42
CA ASP A 84 -1.18 -5.41 18.41
C ASP A 84 -0.71 -4.96 19.80
N THR A 85 -1.56 -4.17 20.47
CA THR A 85 -1.32 -3.67 21.83
C THR A 85 -1.63 -4.76 22.86
N GLU A 86 -0.87 -5.85 22.84
CA GLU A 86 -0.96 -6.90 23.87
C GLU A 86 0.35 -7.00 24.65
N THR A 87 0.73 -5.93 25.37
CA THR A 87 1.63 -6.03 26.53
C THR A 87 1.60 -4.78 27.41
N VAL A 88 0.45 -4.46 28.03
CA VAL A 88 0.46 -3.76 29.33
C VAL A 88 -0.74 -4.21 30.17
N ALA A 89 -0.52 -5.22 31.00
CA ALA A 89 -1.36 -5.52 32.15
C ALA A 89 -0.47 -5.50 33.39
N ASP A 90 -0.12 -4.31 33.86
CA ASP A 90 -0.23 -3.95 35.28
C ASP A 90 -0.12 -2.42 35.48
N GLU A 91 -0.97 -1.94 36.38
CA GLU A 91 -1.12 -0.59 36.96
C GLU A 91 -1.75 0.55 36.12
N ALA A 92 -2.81 1.07 36.74
CA ALA A 92 -3.70 2.12 36.28
C ALA A 92 -3.18 3.53 36.63
N ASP A 93 -3.35 4.48 35.71
CA ASP A 93 -4.02 5.75 36.03
C ASP A 93 -4.46 6.46 34.74
N ALA A 94 -5.58 7.16 34.83
CA ALA A 94 -6.36 7.67 33.71
C ALA A 94 -5.87 9.03 33.20
N ASP A 95 -5.87 9.25 31.88
CA ASP A 95 -6.74 10.26 31.26
C ASP A 95 -6.87 10.07 29.73
N THR A 96 -8.07 10.37 29.27
CA THR A 96 -8.73 10.17 27.98
C THR A 96 -8.20 11.05 26.83
N ILE A 97 -8.29 10.56 25.57
CA ILE A 97 -9.17 11.15 24.53
C ILE A 97 -9.67 10.02 23.63
N ALA A 98 -10.97 9.79 23.68
CA ALA A 98 -11.71 8.98 22.73
C ALA A 98 -11.83 9.71 21.38
N VAL A 99 -11.49 9.04 20.29
CA VAL A 99 -12.06 9.33 18.97
C VAL A 99 -12.54 8.01 18.38
N GLU A 100 -13.86 7.84 18.38
CA GLU A 100 -14.54 6.72 17.74
C GLU A 100 -14.35 6.72 16.21
N PRO A 101 -14.39 5.53 15.58
CA PRO A 101 -14.08 5.36 14.16
C PRO A 101 -15.29 5.75 13.31
N ALA A 102 -15.12 6.76 12.46
CA ALA A 102 -16.08 7.04 11.40
C ALA A 102 -15.89 6.05 10.26
N ALA A 103 -16.82 5.11 10.17
CA ALA A 103 -17.11 4.34 8.98
C ALA A 103 -17.40 5.28 7.80
N ASP A 104 -16.75 5.05 6.66
CA ASP A 104 -17.34 5.37 5.36
C ASP A 104 -17.12 4.20 4.42
N ALA A 105 -18.17 3.40 4.31
CA ALA A 105 -18.39 2.50 3.21
C ALA A 105 -19.01 3.33 2.09
N ASN A 106 -18.31 3.47 0.96
CA ASN A 106 -19.00 3.70 -0.29
C ASN A 106 -18.29 3.02 -1.46
N GLY A 107 -18.86 1.88 -1.85
CA GLY A 107 -18.70 1.31 -3.18
C GLY A 107 -19.83 1.77 -4.09
N ALA A 108 -19.50 2.28 -5.27
CA ALA A 108 -20.20 2.09 -6.56
C ALA A 108 -19.52 3.02 -7.60
N HIS A 109 -18.67 2.52 -8.49
CA HIS A 109 -18.93 1.84 -9.76
C HIS A 109 -19.25 2.79 -10.94
N VAL A 110 -18.31 2.88 -11.89
CA VAL A 110 -18.55 3.09 -13.35
C VAL A 110 -17.32 2.44 -14.03
N ALA A 111 -17.33 1.20 -14.52
CA ALA A 111 -17.97 0.70 -15.74
C ALA A 111 -17.61 1.51 -17.00
N ASP A 112 -16.47 1.20 -17.63
CA ASP A 112 -16.27 1.26 -19.10
C ASP A 112 -15.03 0.39 -19.44
N ALA A 113 -15.23 -0.84 -19.89
CA ALA A 113 -15.28 -1.24 -21.30
C ALA A 113 -13.91 -1.19 -22.01
N VAL A 114 -13.20 -2.33 -22.01
CA VAL A 114 -12.43 -2.81 -23.17
C VAL A 114 -12.50 -4.35 -23.18
N GLU A 115 -13.35 -4.89 -24.05
CA GLU A 115 -13.17 -6.23 -24.62
C GLU A 115 -11.83 -6.28 -25.37
N GLU A 116 -10.99 -7.28 -25.09
CA GLU A 116 -10.31 -8.00 -26.18
C GLU A 116 -9.83 -9.40 -25.75
N SER A 117 -10.45 -10.41 -26.35
CA SER A 117 -9.90 -11.70 -26.77
C SER A 117 -9.47 -12.75 -25.71
N ALA A 118 -10.44 -13.62 -25.39
CA ALA A 118 -10.18 -14.98 -24.94
C ALA A 118 -9.85 -15.89 -26.14
N ALA A 119 -8.59 -16.32 -26.27
CA ALA A 119 -8.19 -17.60 -26.90
C ALA A 119 -6.66 -17.72 -27.01
N GLN A 120 -5.95 -18.14 -25.93
CA GLN A 120 -4.62 -18.79 -26.04
C GLN A 120 -4.07 -19.32 -24.69
N THR A 121 -4.78 -20.22 -23.99
CA THR A 121 -4.19 -21.02 -22.88
C THR A 121 -4.67 -22.47 -22.88
N GLU A 122 -4.81 -23.09 -24.05
CA GLU A 122 -5.02 -24.55 -24.16
C GLU A 122 -3.95 -25.19 -25.08
N THR A 123 -2.66 -24.98 -24.80
CA THR A 123 -1.59 -25.83 -25.38
C THR A 123 -0.34 -25.87 -24.48
N ARG A 124 -0.52 -25.99 -23.15
CA ARG A 124 0.62 -26.20 -22.22
C ARG A 124 0.36 -27.28 -21.16
N LEU A 125 -0.51 -28.25 -21.45
CA LEU A 125 -0.70 -29.41 -20.56
C LEU A 125 -0.70 -30.77 -21.28
N THR A 126 -0.11 -30.85 -22.48
CA THR A 126 0.21 -32.12 -23.13
C THR A 126 1.61 -32.04 -23.73
N LYS A 127 2.60 -32.37 -22.90
CA LYS A 127 3.88 -32.88 -23.39
C LYS A 127 4.31 -34.00 -22.46
N ASP A 128 3.66 -35.14 -22.67
CA ASP A 128 4.36 -36.42 -22.65
C ASP A 128 5.36 -36.47 -23.82
#